data_AF-A0A951VBL3-F1
#
_entry.id   AF-A0A951VBL3-F1
#
_cell.length_a   1.000
_cell.length_b   1.000
_cell.length_c   1.000
_cell.angle_alpha   90.00
_cell.angle_beta   90.00
_cell.angle_gamma   90.00
#
_symmetry.space_group_name_H-M   'P 1'
#
loop_
_entity.id
_entity.type
_entity.pdbx_description
1 polymer ?
#
loop_
_entity_poly.entity_id
_entity_poly.type
_entity_poly.pdbx_seq_one_letter_code
_entity_poly.pdbx_strand_id
1 'polypeptide(L)'
;MTFARQIPRMLQDEHRATIAVLERLESILARAKPNSPPPSSNELNSALGDLSTAIEGEIGSHFAFEEQELFSRLRETGDHMIAELLTAEHEIILSLGRDVVSLARQAKNAGFSEDSWRLFYPQGFELIERMVAHIQKEEMALLPIVDELLDEEQDEMLAMEYAGQR
;
A
#
# COMPACT_ATOMS: atom_id res chain seq x y z
N MET A 1 1.17 18.32 -4.30
CA MET A 1 1.72 19.05 -3.14
C MET A 1 3.23 18.87 -3.17
N THR A 2 4.03 19.78 -2.63
CA THR A 2 5.49 19.61 -2.56
C THR A 2 5.90 19.70 -1.10
N PHE A 3 6.50 18.63 -0.57
CA PHE A 3 6.97 18.55 0.82
C PHE A 3 8.42 19.04 0.94
N ALA A 4 8.75 19.69 2.06
CA ALA A 4 10.09 20.19 2.36
C ALA A 4 11.03 19.08 2.88
N ARG A 5 10.49 18.09 3.57
CA ARG A 5 11.18 16.94 4.17
C ARG A 5 11.31 15.77 3.20
N GLN A 6 12.35 14.97 3.38
CA GLN A 6 12.67 13.78 2.57
C GLN A 6 11.67 12.66 2.83
N ILE A 7 11.34 12.38 4.09
CA ILE A 7 10.43 11.29 4.44
C ILE A 7 9.06 11.44 3.75
N PRO A 8 8.33 12.57 3.87
CA PRO A 8 7.06 12.74 3.16
C PRO A 8 7.18 12.61 1.63
N ARG A 9 8.30 13.04 1.03
CA ARG A 9 8.52 12.84 -0.42
C ARG A 9 8.74 11.37 -0.78
N MET A 10 9.51 10.63 0.03
CA MET A 10 9.74 9.20 -0.17
C MET A 10 8.42 8.44 -0.08
N LEU A 11 7.63 8.67 0.98
CA LEU A 11 6.33 8.03 1.14
C LEU A 11 5.38 8.39 -0.01
N GLN A 12 5.32 9.66 -0.43
CA GLN A 12 4.51 10.06 -1.59
C GLN A 12 4.95 9.39 -2.89
N ASP A 13 6.25 9.20 -3.11
CA ASP A 13 6.75 8.50 -4.29
C ASP A 13 6.37 7.01 -4.28
N GLU A 14 6.33 6.40 -3.10
CA GLU A 14 5.86 5.02 -2.89
C GLU A 14 4.37 4.89 -3.14
N HIS A 15 3.58 5.76 -2.52
CA HIS A 15 2.13 5.87 -2.71
C HIS A 15 1.77 6.00 -4.20
N ARG A 16 2.47 6.86 -4.93
CA ARG A 16 2.27 7.01 -6.39
C ARG A 16 2.59 5.72 -7.16
N ALA A 17 3.64 5.01 -6.78
CA ALA A 17 3.98 3.74 -7.41
C ALA A 17 2.92 2.66 -7.12
N THR A 18 2.45 2.58 -5.89
CA THR A 18 1.39 1.65 -5.45
C THR A 18 0.07 1.94 -6.16
N ILE A 19 -0.36 3.21 -6.23
CA ILE A 19 -1.56 3.61 -6.97
C ILE A 19 -1.48 3.16 -8.43
N ALA A 20 -0.36 3.38 -9.11
CA ALA A 20 -0.20 2.98 -10.52
C ALA A 20 -0.38 1.46 -10.73
N VAL A 21 0.07 0.65 -9.77
CA VAL A 21 -0.13 -0.81 -9.80
C VAL A 21 -1.60 -1.17 -9.55
N LEU A 22 -2.25 -0.50 -8.59
CA LEU A 22 -3.67 -0.71 -8.27
C LEU A 22 -4.60 -0.32 -9.43
N GLU A 23 -4.35 0.81 -10.10
CA GLU A 23 -5.11 1.24 -11.29
C GLU A 23 -4.98 0.22 -12.43
N ARG A 24 -3.78 -0.33 -12.62
CA ARG A 24 -3.56 -1.38 -13.62
C ARG A 24 -4.32 -2.66 -13.27
N LEU A 25 -4.31 -3.07 -12.00
CA LEU A 25 -5.10 -4.21 -11.53
C LEU A 25 -6.60 -3.95 -11.76
N GLU A 26 -7.10 -2.78 -11.36
CA GLU A 26 -8.50 -2.38 -11.52
C GLU A 26 -8.93 -2.48 -12.98
N SER A 27 -8.11 -1.97 -13.90
CA SER A 27 -8.37 -2.05 -15.34
C SER A 27 -8.51 -3.49 -15.85
N ILE A 28 -7.72 -4.43 -15.30
CA ILE A 28 -7.83 -5.85 -15.64
C ILE A 28 -9.11 -6.46 -15.05
N LEU A 29 -9.39 -6.19 -13.77
CA LEU A 29 -10.57 -6.70 -13.08
C LEU A 29 -11.87 -6.19 -13.71
N ALA A 30 -11.92 -4.91 -14.11
CA ALA A 30 -13.08 -4.29 -14.75
C ALA A 30 -13.42 -4.92 -16.11
N ARG A 31 -12.41 -5.45 -16.82
CA ARG A 31 -12.62 -6.18 -18.10
C ARG A 31 -12.97 -7.65 -17.88
N ALA A 32 -12.68 -8.20 -16.71
CA ALA A 32 -12.92 -9.60 -16.40
C ALA A 32 -14.33 -9.84 -15.87
N LYS A 33 -14.82 -11.08 -15.96
CA LYS A 33 -16.12 -11.48 -15.43
C LYS A 33 -15.97 -11.99 -14.00
N PRO A 34 -16.84 -11.62 -13.05
CA PRO A 34 -16.71 -12.04 -11.65
C PRO A 34 -16.62 -13.56 -11.44
N ASN A 35 -17.30 -14.35 -12.27
CA ASN A 35 -17.39 -15.81 -12.14
C ASN A 35 -16.60 -16.58 -13.21
N SER A 36 -15.71 -15.92 -13.94
CA SER A 36 -14.90 -16.59 -14.98
C SER A 36 -13.51 -15.96 -15.00
N PRO A 37 -12.46 -16.70 -14.59
CA PRO A 37 -11.11 -16.19 -14.64
C PRO A 37 -10.72 -15.81 -16.07
N PRO A 38 -9.97 -14.72 -16.28
CA PRO A 38 -9.36 -14.45 -17.57
C PRO A 38 -8.31 -15.54 -17.88
N PRO A 39 -8.08 -15.85 -19.17
CA PRO A 39 -6.99 -16.74 -19.54
C PRO A 39 -5.64 -16.14 -19.10
N SER A 40 -4.69 -16.99 -18.76
CA SER A 40 -3.32 -16.55 -18.47
C SER A 40 -2.77 -15.74 -19.65
N SER A 41 -2.20 -14.57 -19.35
CA SER A 41 -1.58 -13.68 -20.32
C SER A 41 -0.34 -13.03 -19.71
N ASN A 42 0.56 -12.53 -20.55
CA ASN A 42 1.74 -11.79 -20.08
C ASN A 42 1.35 -10.52 -19.30
N GLU A 43 0.28 -9.84 -19.72
CA GLU A 43 -0.25 -8.66 -19.03
C GLU A 43 -0.71 -8.99 -17.61
N LEU A 44 -1.49 -10.06 -17.46
CA LEU A 44 -1.99 -10.53 -16.16
C LEU A 44 -0.83 -10.99 -15.27
N ASN A 45 0.07 -11.83 -15.79
CA ASN A 45 1.20 -12.35 -15.00
C ASN A 45 2.16 -11.26 -14.53
N SER A 46 2.39 -10.23 -15.34
CA SER A 46 3.14 -9.05 -14.91
C SER A 46 2.36 -8.26 -13.87
N ALA A 47 1.07 -7.98 -14.08
CA ALA A 47 0.27 -7.23 -13.11
C ALA A 47 0.20 -7.93 -11.74
N LEU A 48 0.06 -9.27 -11.71
CA LEU A 48 0.08 -10.05 -10.46
C LEU A 48 1.46 -10.00 -9.77
N GLY A 49 2.55 -9.98 -10.55
CA GLY A 49 3.90 -9.81 -10.02
C GLY A 49 4.10 -8.43 -9.41
N ASP A 50 3.74 -7.39 -10.15
CA ASP A 50 3.87 -6.00 -9.73
C ASP A 50 2.99 -5.73 -8.49
N LEU A 51 1.75 -6.25 -8.47
CA LEU A 51 0.86 -6.22 -7.32
C LEU A 51 1.48 -6.87 -6.09
N SER A 52 2.07 -8.06 -6.26
CA SER A 52 2.68 -8.78 -5.13
C SER A 52 3.79 -7.95 -4.50
N THR A 53 4.70 -7.43 -5.33
CA THR A 53 5.83 -6.62 -4.86
C THR A 53 5.36 -5.32 -4.19
N ALA A 54 4.44 -4.58 -4.83
CA ALA A 54 3.97 -3.30 -4.30
C ALA A 54 3.29 -3.48 -2.94
N ILE A 55 2.32 -4.40 -2.86
CA ILE A 55 1.55 -4.62 -1.62
C ILE A 55 2.41 -5.18 -0.50
N GLU A 56 3.41 -6.02 -0.79
CA GLU A 56 4.36 -6.47 0.24
C GLU A 56 5.25 -5.34 0.77
N GLY A 57 5.59 -4.36 -0.06
CA GLY A 57 6.30 -3.17 0.38
C GLY A 57 5.46 -2.31 1.33
N GLU A 58 4.19 -2.09 0.97
CA GLU A 58 3.21 -1.32 1.75
C GLU A 58 2.94 -1.98 3.11
N ILE A 59 2.42 -3.21 3.12
CA ILE A 59 2.03 -3.91 4.37
C ILE A 59 3.23 -4.45 5.16
N GLY A 60 4.44 -4.26 4.64
CA GLY A 60 5.71 -4.69 5.21
C GLY A 60 6.47 -3.51 5.78
N SER A 61 7.46 -3.03 5.03
CA SER A 61 8.38 -1.98 5.50
C SER A 61 7.70 -0.62 5.69
N HIS A 62 6.73 -0.27 4.83
CA HIS A 62 6.08 1.04 4.88
C HIS A 62 5.23 1.18 6.15
N PHE A 63 4.24 0.31 6.35
CA PHE A 63 3.41 0.32 7.56
C PHE A 63 4.25 0.17 8.83
N ALA A 64 5.28 -0.68 8.81
CA ALA A 64 6.17 -0.85 9.95
C ALA A 64 6.91 0.45 10.30
N PHE A 65 7.41 1.17 9.29
CA PHE A 65 8.10 2.44 9.49
C PHE A 65 7.14 3.51 10.02
N GLU A 66 5.96 3.65 9.41
CA GLU A 66 4.97 4.62 9.86
C GLU A 66 4.54 4.37 11.29
N GLU A 67 4.23 3.13 11.65
CA GLU A 67 3.78 2.78 13.00
C GLU A 67 4.87 2.95 14.06
N GLN A 68 6.10 2.53 13.75
CA GLN A 68 7.21 2.55 14.70
C GLN A 68 7.79 3.95 14.87
N GLU A 69 7.94 4.70 13.78
CA GLU A 69 8.63 5.99 13.79
C GLU A 69 7.66 7.16 13.77
N LEU A 70 6.76 7.23 12.80
CA LEU A 70 5.94 8.43 12.57
C LEU A 70 4.77 8.52 13.55
N PHE A 71 4.00 7.45 13.69
CA PHE A 71 2.83 7.38 14.57
C PHE A 71 3.26 7.44 16.05
N SER A 72 4.42 6.89 16.40
CA SER A 72 5.01 7.08 17.73
C SER A 72 5.25 8.56 18.02
N ARG A 73 5.90 9.30 17.11
CA ARG A 73 6.17 10.74 17.28
C ARG A 73 4.88 11.57 17.33
N LEU A 74 3.89 11.27 16.48
CA LEU A 74 2.58 11.94 16.50
C LEU A 74 1.87 11.76 17.86
N ARG A 75 1.92 10.57 18.44
CA ARG A 75 1.38 10.33 19.77
C ARG A 75 2.15 11.09 20.85
N GLU A 76 3.45 11.26 20.71
CA GLU A 76 4.24 12.05 21.67
C GLU A 76 3.95 13.56 21.59
N THR A 77 3.56 14.06 20.42
CA THR A 77 3.25 15.48 20.20
C THR A 77 1.77 15.85 20.34
N GLY A 78 0.89 14.87 20.56
CA GLY A 78 -0.54 15.08 20.83
C GLY A 78 -1.47 14.82 19.65
N ASP A 79 -0.96 14.43 18.49
CA ASP A 79 -1.71 14.08 17.27
C ASP A 79 -2.17 12.62 17.27
N HIS A 80 -2.72 12.17 18.40
CA HIS A 80 -3.12 10.76 18.60
C HIS A 80 -4.18 10.28 17.61
N MET A 81 -5.14 11.15 17.25
CA MET A 81 -6.31 10.75 16.47
C MET A 81 -5.97 10.22 15.08
N ILE A 82 -5.03 10.87 14.38
CA ILE A 82 -4.63 10.43 13.04
C ILE A 82 -3.81 9.13 13.11
N ALA A 83 -2.91 9.02 14.08
CA ALA A 83 -2.13 7.81 14.31
C ALA A 83 -3.02 6.60 14.65
N GLU A 84 -4.02 6.76 15.51
CA GLU A 84 -4.97 5.70 15.87
C GLU A 84 -5.86 5.29 14.69
N LEU A 85 -6.36 6.25 13.91
CA LEU A 85 -7.17 5.98 12.73
C LEU A 85 -6.39 5.15 11.70
N LEU A 86 -5.18 5.59 11.34
CA LEU A 86 -4.38 4.91 10.32
C LEU A 86 -3.87 3.54 10.81
N THR A 87 -3.51 3.40 12.08
CA THR A 87 -3.15 2.10 12.66
C THR A 87 -4.32 1.09 12.54
N ALA A 88 -5.54 1.51 12.84
CA ALA A 88 -6.71 0.63 12.71
C ALA A 88 -6.98 0.23 11.25
N GLU A 89 -6.64 1.09 10.29
CA GLU A 89 -6.74 0.77 8.87
C GLU A 89 -5.64 -0.18 8.41
N HIS A 90 -4.41 0.00 8.89
CA HIS A 90 -3.30 -0.91 8.65
C HIS A 90 -3.66 -2.34 9.04
N GLU A 91 -4.27 -2.55 10.21
CA GLU A 91 -4.68 -3.90 10.66
C GLU A 91 -5.60 -4.60 9.65
N ILE A 92 -6.56 -3.88 9.10
CA ILE A 92 -7.52 -4.43 8.13
C ILE A 92 -6.83 -4.68 6.78
N ILE A 93 -6.10 -3.68 6.29
CA ILE A 93 -5.40 -3.74 5.01
C ILE A 93 -4.33 -4.83 5.01
N LEU A 94 -3.60 -4.99 6.11
CA LEU A 94 -2.54 -5.99 6.26
C LEU A 94 -3.10 -7.41 6.12
N SER A 95 -4.25 -7.72 6.72
CA SER A 95 -4.89 -9.03 6.53
C SER A 95 -5.32 -9.23 5.08
N LEU A 96 -6.03 -8.26 4.49
CA LEU A 96 -6.53 -8.34 3.12
C LEU A 96 -5.39 -8.42 2.09
N GLY A 97 -4.36 -7.61 2.25
CA GLY A 97 -3.18 -7.57 1.39
C GLY A 97 -2.45 -8.90 1.38
N ARG A 98 -2.27 -9.54 2.54
CA ARG A 98 -1.67 -10.89 2.62
C ARG A 98 -2.47 -11.93 1.83
N ASP A 99 -3.79 -11.91 1.95
CA ASP A 99 -4.66 -12.84 1.23
C ASP A 99 -4.58 -12.62 -0.30
N VAL A 100 -4.65 -11.36 -0.74
CA VAL A 100 -4.57 -11.00 -2.16
C VAL A 100 -3.20 -11.35 -2.75
N VAL A 101 -2.09 -11.06 -2.05
CA VAL A 101 -0.73 -11.41 -2.49
C VAL A 101 -0.57 -12.92 -2.59
N SER A 102 -1.08 -13.67 -1.61
CA SER A 102 -1.07 -15.14 -1.64
C SER A 102 -1.78 -15.69 -2.86
N LEU A 103 -2.99 -15.19 -3.15
CA LEU A 103 -3.77 -15.59 -4.33
C LEU A 103 -3.07 -15.18 -5.64
N ALA A 104 -2.51 -13.98 -5.71
CA ALA A 104 -1.79 -13.47 -6.88
C ALA A 104 -0.57 -14.35 -7.21
N ARG A 105 0.20 -14.76 -6.20
CA ARG A 105 1.36 -15.65 -6.36
C ARG A 105 0.96 -17.04 -6.82
N GLN A 106 -0.08 -17.61 -6.22
CA GLN A 106 -0.60 -18.91 -6.65
C GLN A 106 -1.06 -18.86 -8.12
N ALA A 107 -1.78 -17.80 -8.49
CA ALA A 107 -2.26 -17.61 -9.86
C ALA A 107 -1.12 -17.34 -10.86
N LYS A 108 -0.05 -16.65 -10.46
CA LYS A 108 1.14 -16.46 -11.31
C LYS A 108 1.84 -17.79 -11.65
N ASN A 109 1.77 -18.76 -10.74
CA ASN A 109 2.40 -20.08 -10.93
C ASN A 109 1.52 -21.06 -11.71
N ALA A 110 0.21 -21.08 -11.46
CA ALA A 110 -0.69 -22.12 -11.97
C ALA A 110 -1.91 -21.59 -12.76
N GLY A 111 -2.04 -20.27 -12.90
CA GLY A 111 -3.26 -19.62 -13.36
C GLY A 111 -4.35 -19.57 -12.28
N PHE A 112 -5.40 -18.79 -12.51
CA PHE A 112 -6.58 -18.82 -11.64
C PHE A 112 -7.47 -20.03 -11.98
N SER A 113 -7.82 -20.80 -10.94
CA SER A 113 -9.02 -21.64 -10.95
C SER A 113 -10.27 -20.78 -10.75
N GLU A 114 -11.46 -21.32 -11.05
CA GLU A 114 -12.72 -20.64 -10.75
C GLU A 114 -12.86 -20.32 -9.24
N ASP A 115 -12.45 -21.23 -8.36
CA ASP A 115 -12.50 -21.03 -6.90
C ASP A 115 -11.58 -19.88 -6.46
N SER A 116 -10.31 -19.94 -6.84
CA SER A 116 -9.35 -18.88 -6.51
C SER A 116 -9.74 -17.52 -7.11
N TRP A 117 -10.41 -17.52 -8.26
CA TRP A 117 -10.90 -16.31 -8.90
C TRP A 117 -12.08 -15.69 -8.15
N ARG A 118 -13.03 -16.51 -7.69
CA ARG A 118 -14.16 -16.06 -6.86
C ARG A 118 -13.71 -15.42 -5.55
N LEU A 119 -12.52 -15.77 -5.05
CA LEU A 119 -11.90 -15.12 -3.91
C LEU A 119 -11.15 -13.85 -4.33
N PHE A 120 -10.26 -13.95 -5.31
CA PHE A 120 -9.39 -12.85 -5.73
C PHE A 120 -10.15 -11.67 -6.31
N TYR A 121 -11.19 -11.90 -7.11
CA TYR A 121 -11.91 -10.83 -7.81
C TYR A 121 -12.53 -9.80 -6.85
N PRO A 122 -13.40 -10.17 -5.89
CA PRO A 122 -13.95 -9.21 -4.94
C PRO A 122 -12.89 -8.63 -3.98
N GLN A 123 -11.93 -9.45 -3.52
CA GLN A 123 -10.87 -8.98 -2.63
C GLN A 123 -9.92 -7.99 -3.32
N GLY A 124 -9.68 -8.16 -4.62
CA GLY A 124 -8.88 -7.23 -5.42
C GLY A 124 -9.51 -5.85 -5.48
N PHE A 125 -10.84 -5.77 -5.73
CA PHE A 125 -11.57 -4.50 -5.67
C PHE A 125 -11.58 -3.89 -4.28
N GLU A 126 -11.81 -4.70 -3.23
CA GLU A 126 -11.77 -4.19 -1.86
C GLU A 126 -10.38 -3.63 -1.49
N LEU A 127 -9.31 -4.33 -1.91
CA LEU A 127 -7.95 -3.87 -1.67
C LEU A 127 -7.68 -2.53 -2.37
N ILE A 128 -8.10 -2.39 -3.63
CA ILE A 128 -7.98 -1.13 -4.39
C ILE A 128 -8.68 0.00 -3.65
N GLU A 129 -9.94 -0.19 -3.26
CA GLU A 129 -10.73 0.83 -2.57
C GLU A 129 -10.07 1.26 -1.25
N ARG A 130 -9.69 0.28 -0.42
CA ARG A 130 -9.08 0.54 0.89
C ARG A 130 -7.73 1.21 0.78
N MET A 131 -6.84 0.71 -0.07
CA MET A 131 -5.50 1.28 -0.26
C MET A 131 -5.57 2.71 -0.81
N VAL A 132 -6.39 2.95 -1.84
CA VAL A 132 -6.53 4.29 -2.41
C VAL A 132 -7.10 5.27 -1.37
N ALA A 133 -8.13 4.88 -0.63
CA ALA A 133 -8.70 5.73 0.41
C ALA A 133 -7.71 6.00 1.55
N HIS A 134 -6.93 4.99 1.93
CA HIS A 134 -5.90 5.07 2.97
C HIS A 134 -4.77 6.02 2.56
N ILE A 135 -4.15 5.79 1.40
CA ILE A 135 -3.12 6.67 0.83
C ILE A 135 -3.61 8.11 0.71
N GLN A 136 -4.87 8.33 0.29
CA GLN A 136 -5.43 9.68 0.23
C GLN A 136 -5.46 10.38 1.59
N LYS A 137 -5.78 9.67 2.67
CA LYS A 137 -5.74 10.26 4.02
C LYS A 137 -4.32 10.56 4.44
N GLU A 138 -3.36 9.71 4.08
CA GLU A 138 -1.97 9.95 4.40
C GLU A 138 -1.45 11.18 3.66
N GLU A 139 -1.61 11.24 2.34
CA GLU A 139 -1.15 12.37 1.54
C GLU A 139 -1.81 13.69 1.92
N MET A 140 -3.09 13.67 2.31
CA MET A 140 -3.85 14.89 2.62
C MET A 140 -3.75 15.32 4.09
N ALA A 141 -3.44 14.41 5.02
CA ALA A 141 -3.44 14.69 6.44
C ALA A 141 -2.13 14.30 7.13
N LEU A 142 -1.67 13.05 7.00
CA LEU A 142 -0.46 12.58 7.67
C LEU A 142 0.80 13.31 7.18
N LEU A 143 1.06 13.27 5.87
CA LEU A 143 2.30 13.78 5.29
C LEU A 143 2.52 15.27 5.54
N PRO A 144 1.50 16.15 5.46
CA PRO A 144 1.63 17.55 5.90
C PRO A 144 2.05 17.70 7.37
N ILE A 145 1.49 16.90 8.28
CA ILE A 145 1.85 16.96 9.70
C ILE A 145 3.31 16.50 9.88
N VAL A 146 3.72 15.42 9.21
CA VAL A 146 5.10 14.92 9.28
C VAL A 146 6.09 15.93 8.71
N ASP A 147 5.74 16.64 7.63
CA ASP A 147 6.57 17.68 7.02
C ASP A 147 6.85 18.85 7.98
N GLU A 148 5.88 19.19 8.83
CA GLU A 148 6.00 20.22 9.86
C GLU A 148 6.65 19.71 11.16
N LEU A 149 6.39 18.45 11.52
CA LEU A 149 6.84 17.82 12.76
C LEU A 149 8.35 17.56 12.78
N LEU A 150 8.90 17.09 11.66
CA LEU A 150 10.32 16.75 11.59
C LEU A 150 11.17 18.00 11.37
N ASP A 151 12.24 18.14 12.16
CA ASP A 151 13.32 19.04 11.81
C ASP A 151 14.24 18.43 10.73
N GLU A 152 15.22 19.20 10.25
CA GLU A 152 16.09 18.77 9.15
C GLU A 152 17.01 17.60 9.53
N GLU A 153 17.52 17.59 10.77
CA GLU A 153 18.42 16.55 11.25
C GLU A 153 17.65 15.23 11.48
N GLN A 154 16.45 15.33 12.06
CA GLN A 154 15.57 14.18 12.26
C GLN A 154 15.13 13.57 10.94
N ASP A 155 14.72 14.39 9.96
CA ASP A 155 14.30 13.95 8.64
C ASP A 155 15.45 13.26 7.89
N GLU A 156 16.65 13.84 7.89
CA GLU A 156 17.82 13.24 7.25
C GLU A 156 18.19 11.88 7.85
N MET A 157 18.21 11.79 9.18
CA MET A 157 18.51 10.55 9.89
C MET A 157 17.47 9.46 9.59
N LEU A 158 16.18 9.80 9.72
CA LEU A 158 15.09 8.86 9.43
C LEU A 158 15.07 8.44 7.97
N ALA A 159 15.34 9.35 7.03
CA ALA A 159 15.40 9.03 5.60
C ALA A 159 16.53 8.03 5.28
N MET A 160 17.71 8.20 5.90
CA MET A 160 18.81 7.24 5.76
C MET A 160 18.45 5.87 6.33
N GLU A 161 17.86 5.83 7.52
CA GLU A 161 17.43 4.57 8.16
C GLU A 161 16.36 3.87 7.34
N TYR A 162 15.34 4.61 6.90
CA TYR A 162 14.24 4.06 6.12
C TYR A 162 14.71 3.55 4.77
N ALA A 163 15.59 4.28 4.06
CA ALA A 163 16.17 3.81 2.81
C ALA A 163 17.02 2.53 2.98
N GLY A 164 17.63 2.31 4.15
CA GLY A 164 18.42 1.12 4.45
C GLY A 164 17.60 -0.13 4.80
N GLN A 165 16.30 0.01 5.07
CA GLN A 165 15.39 -1.08 5.41
C GLN A 165 14.67 -1.69 4.20
N ARG A 166 14.86 -1.11 3.00
CA ARG A 166 14.11 -1.44 1.77
C ARG A 166 14.94 -2.24 0.77
#